data_AF-A0AAD7FUZ4-F1
#
_entry.id   AF-A0AAD7FUZ4-F1
#
_cell.length_a   1.000
_cell.length_b   1.000
_cell.length_c   1.000
_cell.angle_alpha   90.00
_cell.angle_beta   90.00
_cell.angle_gamma   90.00
#
_symmetry.space_group_name_H-M   'P 1'
#
loop_
_entity.id
_entity.type
_entity.pdbx_description
1 polymer ?
#
loop_
_entity_poly.entity_id
_entity_poly.type
_entity_poly.pdbx_seq_one_letter_code
_entity_poly.pdbx_strand_id
1 'polypeptide(L)'
;MDVVQFQDVDGHPFAGEEQGLLGSKAYARKMREQNAEITVMIQADMLAYHVPDEPPQLGLPTTIGTPEVTQLVANVSALYSPELRVGDTAACCSDHQSFHEQGFPATQVFERAGPIADPMYHNSGDLSDREGYEGYDFQQVKSIAKVQLATLLHSAGYELSQ
;
A
#
# COMPACT_ATOMS: atom_id res chain seq x y z
N MET A 1 -17.04 -6.52 -30.82
CA MET A 1 -16.64 -7.43 -29.73
C MET A 1 -15.29 -6.89 -29.31
N ASP A 2 -15.29 -5.86 -28.46
CA ASP A 2 -14.07 -5.19 -28.07
C ASP A 2 -13.35 -6.09 -27.08
N VAL A 3 -12.17 -6.54 -27.48
CA VAL A 3 -11.25 -7.29 -26.63
C VAL A 3 -10.81 -6.32 -25.54
N VAL A 4 -11.25 -6.54 -24.31
CA VAL A 4 -10.79 -5.82 -23.13
C VAL A 4 -9.27 -6.01 -23.06
N GLN A 5 -8.51 -4.90 -23.11
CA GLN A 5 -7.06 -4.91 -22.95
C GLN A 5 -6.70 -5.40 -21.54
N PHE A 6 -5.77 -6.34 -21.44
CA PHE A 6 -5.06 -6.59 -20.19
C PHE A 6 -4.31 -5.31 -19.81
N GLN A 7 -4.50 -4.85 -18.58
CA GLN A 7 -3.69 -3.78 -18.00
C GLN A 7 -2.38 -4.38 -17.47
N ASP A 8 -1.25 -3.74 -17.76
CA ASP A 8 0.05 -4.15 -17.24
C ASP A 8 0.12 -3.93 -15.72
N VAL A 9 0.74 -4.87 -14.99
CA VAL A 9 0.99 -4.77 -13.54
C VAL A 9 2.49 -4.65 -13.32
N ASP A 10 2.93 -3.50 -12.84
CA ASP A 10 4.35 -3.19 -12.65
C ASP A 10 4.69 -2.92 -11.17
N GLY A 11 5.74 -3.56 -10.67
CA GLY A 11 6.31 -3.31 -9.33
C GLY A 11 7.47 -2.31 -9.39
N HIS A 12 7.43 -1.29 -8.53
CA HIS A 12 8.41 -0.19 -8.54
C HIS A 12 9.02 0.05 -7.16
N PRO A 13 10.29 -0.32 -6.92
CA PRO A 13 11.03 0.19 -5.78
C PRO A 13 11.49 1.63 -6.07
N PHE A 14 10.97 2.61 -5.33
CA PHE A 14 11.36 4.02 -5.52
C PHE A 14 12.62 4.37 -4.74
N ALA A 15 13.52 5.13 -5.37
CA ALA A 15 14.71 5.65 -4.72
C ALA A 15 14.43 7.00 -4.05
N GLY A 16 15.05 7.25 -2.90
CA GLY A 16 15.02 8.55 -2.23
C GLY A 16 13.64 8.98 -1.73
N GLU A 17 12.82 8.02 -1.30
CA GLU A 17 11.57 8.25 -0.56
C GLU A 17 11.85 9.15 0.66
N GLU A 18 12.78 8.71 1.52
CA GLU A 18 13.22 9.42 2.73
C GLU A 18 13.95 10.75 2.49
N GLN A 19 14.24 11.10 1.23
CA GLN A 19 14.79 12.41 0.84
C GLN A 19 13.73 13.33 0.23
N GLY A 20 12.45 13.00 0.42
CA GLY A 20 11.31 13.78 -0.05
C GLY A 20 10.69 13.26 -1.34
N LEU A 21 10.57 11.93 -1.45
CA LEU A 21 9.87 11.21 -2.53
C LEU A 21 10.52 11.41 -3.91
N LEU A 22 11.85 11.53 -3.97
CA LEU A 22 12.54 11.97 -5.18
C LEU A 22 12.27 11.06 -6.39
N GLY A 23 12.38 9.75 -6.20
CA GLY A 23 12.18 8.75 -7.24
C GLY A 23 10.73 8.68 -7.71
N SER A 24 9.77 8.55 -6.80
CA SER A 24 8.34 8.48 -7.15
C SER A 24 7.83 9.78 -7.77
N LYS A 25 8.28 10.94 -7.29
CA LYS A 25 7.96 12.24 -7.91
C LYS A 25 8.48 12.33 -9.34
N ALA A 26 9.72 11.89 -9.58
CA ALA A 26 10.28 11.88 -10.94
C ALA A 26 9.49 10.93 -11.85
N TYR A 27 9.16 9.74 -11.37
CA TYR A 27 8.41 8.75 -12.13
C TYR A 27 6.96 9.17 -12.42
N ALA A 28 6.23 9.61 -11.40
CA ALA A 28 4.84 10.07 -11.55
C ALA A 28 4.73 11.25 -12.52
N ARG A 29 5.65 12.23 -12.44
CA ARG A 29 5.72 13.33 -13.42
C ARG A 29 5.95 12.82 -14.84
N LYS A 30 6.91 11.91 -15.03
CA LYS A 30 7.19 11.30 -16.34
C LYS A 30 5.94 10.59 -16.89
N MET A 31 5.26 9.80 -16.07
CA MET A 31 4.02 9.12 -16.48
C MET A 31 2.94 10.11 -16.89
N ARG A 32 2.81 11.22 -16.16
CA ARG A 32 1.88 12.30 -16.52
C ARG A 32 2.26 12.99 -17.83
N GLU A 33 3.54 13.34 -18.01
CA GLU A 33 4.06 13.94 -19.26
C GLU A 33 3.85 13.04 -20.48
N GLN A 34 3.88 11.73 -20.26
CA GLN A 34 3.64 10.71 -21.28
C GLN A 34 2.15 10.40 -21.52
N ASN A 35 1.24 11.06 -20.79
CA ASN A 35 -0.20 10.74 -20.78
C ASN A 35 -0.47 9.25 -20.51
N ALA A 36 0.28 8.66 -19.60
CA ALA A 36 0.07 7.27 -19.19
C ALA A 36 -1.26 7.13 -18.43
N GLU A 37 -1.97 6.03 -18.68
CA GLU A 37 -3.22 5.68 -18.00
C GLU A 37 -2.94 4.73 -16.84
N ILE A 38 -2.67 5.30 -15.65
CA ILE A 38 -2.50 4.51 -14.43
C ILE A 38 -3.87 4.32 -13.77
N THR A 39 -4.37 3.10 -13.76
CA THR A 39 -5.70 2.78 -13.22
C THR A 39 -5.72 2.77 -11.70
N VAL A 40 -4.68 2.21 -11.08
CA VAL A 40 -4.54 2.19 -9.63
C VAL A 40 -3.06 2.15 -9.26
N MET A 41 -2.67 2.92 -8.25
CA MET A 41 -1.39 2.81 -7.58
C MET A 41 -1.62 2.52 -6.09
N ILE A 42 -0.95 1.50 -5.57
CA ILE A 42 -1.04 1.13 -4.15
C ILE A 42 0.38 1.14 -3.60
N GLN A 43 0.65 2.00 -2.63
CA GLN A 43 1.91 2.03 -1.91
C GLN A 43 1.87 1.07 -0.74
N ALA A 44 2.89 0.22 -0.64
CA ALA A 44 3.20 -0.57 0.54
C ALA A 44 4.40 0.03 1.26
N ASP A 45 4.18 0.59 2.44
CA ASP A 45 5.23 1.19 3.24
C ASP A 45 4.96 0.90 4.71
N MET A 46 5.93 0.25 5.36
CA MET A 46 5.81 -0.38 6.69
C MET A 46 4.63 -1.35 6.78
N LEU A 47 4.89 -2.66 6.63
CA LEU A 47 3.85 -3.69 6.60
C LEU A 47 3.90 -4.68 7.77
N ALA A 48 4.98 -4.65 8.55
CA ALA A 48 5.44 -5.82 9.28
C ALA A 48 5.41 -5.64 10.79
N TYR A 49 5.60 -4.42 11.30
CA TYR A 49 5.60 -4.21 12.73
C TYR A 49 4.18 -4.24 13.28
N HIS A 50 4.07 -4.79 14.47
CA HIS A 50 2.81 -4.94 15.19
C HIS A 50 3.08 -4.66 16.67
N VAL A 51 2.26 -3.79 17.27
CA VAL A 51 2.32 -3.55 18.71
C VAL A 51 1.91 -4.85 19.43
N PRO A 52 2.63 -5.26 20.50
CA PRO A 52 2.23 -6.42 21.29
C PRO A 52 0.76 -6.37 21.69
N ASP A 53 0.08 -7.52 21.57
CA ASP A 53 -1.34 -7.73 21.92
C ASP A 53 -2.37 -6.97 21.08
N GLU A 54 -1.97 -6.16 20.10
CA GLU A 54 -2.90 -5.68 19.08
C GLU A 54 -3.30 -6.86 18.14
N PRO A 55 -4.41 -6.76 17.40
CA PRO A 55 -4.71 -7.68 16.30
C PRO A 55 -4.01 -7.22 15.00
N PRO A 56 -3.75 -8.13 14.04
CA PRO A 56 -3.26 -7.75 12.72
C PRO A 56 -4.12 -6.66 12.09
N GLN A 57 -3.49 -5.67 11.47
CA GLN A 57 -4.15 -4.44 11.05
C GLN A 57 -3.84 -4.07 9.59
N LEU A 58 -4.71 -3.24 9.05
CA LEU A 58 -4.52 -2.57 7.78
C LEU A 58 -4.91 -1.09 7.94
N GLY A 59 -3.90 -0.23 8.05
CA GLY A 59 -4.04 1.21 8.06
C GLY A 59 -4.26 1.74 6.64
N LEU A 60 -5.27 2.61 6.49
CA LEU A 60 -5.61 3.28 5.25
C LEU A 60 -5.56 4.81 5.42
N PRO A 61 -5.05 5.57 4.43
CA PRO A 61 -4.77 6.99 4.60
C PRO A 61 -6.05 7.82 4.73
N THR A 62 -6.04 8.78 5.65
CA THR A 62 -7.17 9.71 5.89
C THR A 62 -7.19 10.94 4.99
N THR A 63 -6.03 11.36 4.45
CA THR A 63 -5.89 12.68 3.81
C THR A 63 -5.23 12.66 2.44
N ILE A 64 -4.26 11.78 2.19
CA ILE A 64 -3.51 11.73 0.94
C ILE A 64 -3.84 10.43 0.21
N GLY A 65 -4.54 10.53 -0.92
CA GLY A 65 -4.98 9.39 -1.70
C GLY A 65 -6.38 9.59 -2.27
N THR A 66 -6.78 8.66 -3.12
CA THR A 66 -8.07 8.64 -3.79
C THR A 66 -9.07 7.82 -2.96
N PRO A 67 -10.13 8.43 -2.38
CA PRO A 67 -11.05 7.75 -1.47
C PRO A 67 -11.68 6.48 -2.06
N GLU A 68 -11.98 6.47 -3.35
CA GLU A 68 -12.57 5.33 -4.04
C GLU A 68 -11.60 4.15 -4.11
N VAL A 69 -10.30 4.40 -4.32
CA VAL A 69 -9.26 3.37 -4.31
C VAL A 69 -9.06 2.84 -2.90
N THR A 70 -9.04 3.72 -1.90
CA THR A 70 -8.97 3.33 -0.48
C THR A 70 -10.14 2.44 -0.07
N GLN A 71 -11.37 2.81 -0.46
CA GLN A 71 -12.55 2.01 -0.20
C GLN A 71 -12.52 0.65 -0.92
N LEU A 72 -11.99 0.61 -2.15
CA LEU A 72 -11.78 -0.64 -2.87
C LEU A 72 -10.84 -1.57 -2.10
N VAL A 73 -9.70 -1.07 -1.63
CA VAL A 73 -8.74 -1.84 -0.81
C VAL A 73 -9.39 -2.35 0.48
N ALA A 74 -10.17 -1.52 1.18
CA ALA A 74 -10.90 -1.94 2.37
C ALA A 74 -11.89 -3.09 2.08
N ASN A 75 -12.64 -3.01 0.98
CA ASN A 75 -13.58 -4.04 0.58
C ASN A 75 -12.88 -5.35 0.19
N VAL A 76 -11.76 -5.26 -0.55
CA VAL A 76 -10.94 -6.42 -0.91
C VAL A 76 -10.35 -7.07 0.34
N SER A 77 -9.92 -6.28 1.34
CA SER A 77 -9.46 -6.80 2.63
C SER A 77 -10.55 -7.61 3.33
N ALA A 78 -11.78 -7.11 3.38
CA ALA A 78 -12.90 -7.83 4.00
C ALA A 78 -13.20 -9.18 3.33
N LEU A 79 -12.90 -9.33 2.03
CA LEU A 79 -13.12 -10.57 1.29
C LEU A 79 -11.96 -11.56 1.43
N TYR A 80 -10.72 -11.10 1.27
CA TYR A 80 -9.56 -11.97 1.12
C TYR A 80 -8.70 -12.09 2.37
N SER A 81 -8.76 -11.11 3.27
CA SER A 81 -8.01 -11.09 4.54
C SER A 81 -8.89 -10.52 5.68
N PRO A 82 -10.04 -11.16 6.00
CA PRO A 82 -10.98 -10.68 7.02
C PRO A 82 -10.40 -10.66 8.44
N GLU A 83 -9.26 -11.32 8.66
CA GLU A 83 -8.49 -11.26 9.89
C GLU A 83 -7.84 -9.89 10.16
N LEU A 84 -7.65 -9.06 9.12
CA LEU A 84 -7.08 -7.73 9.27
C LEU A 84 -8.14 -6.76 9.81
N ARG A 85 -7.83 -6.10 10.93
CA ARG A 85 -8.58 -4.96 11.41
C ARG A 85 -8.24 -3.74 10.55
N VAL A 86 -9.12 -3.43 9.60
CA VAL A 86 -9.01 -2.24 8.75
C VAL A 86 -9.39 -0.99 9.54
N GLY A 87 -8.63 0.08 9.37
CA GLY A 87 -8.98 1.39 9.92
C GLY A 87 -8.11 2.51 9.39
N ASP A 88 -8.38 3.70 9.90
CA ASP A 88 -7.74 4.93 9.44
C ASP A 88 -6.33 5.09 10.01
N THR A 89 -5.42 5.64 9.20
CA THR A 89 -4.12 6.11 9.64
C THR A 89 -3.86 7.56 9.23
N ALA A 90 -3.14 8.26 10.11
CA ALA A 90 -2.51 9.54 9.82
C ALA A 90 -1.01 9.40 9.55
N ALA A 91 -0.49 8.16 9.56
CA ALA A 91 0.84 7.86 9.02
C ALA A 91 0.82 8.32 7.58
N CYS A 92 1.56 9.37 7.32
CA CYS A 92 1.47 10.08 6.08
C CYS A 92 2.77 9.97 5.34
N CYS A 93 2.59 10.30 4.07
CA CYS A 93 3.61 10.84 3.22
C CYS A 93 4.61 9.76 2.82
N SER A 94 4.17 8.96 1.84
CA SER A 94 5.00 7.98 1.14
C SER A 94 4.70 8.09 -0.36
N ASP A 95 5.26 7.23 -1.20
CA ASP A 95 5.29 7.42 -2.65
C ASP A 95 3.92 7.53 -3.33
N HIS A 96 2.84 7.01 -2.72
CA HIS A 96 1.46 7.20 -3.22
C HIS A 96 1.09 8.68 -3.39
N GLN A 97 1.65 9.56 -2.54
CA GLN A 97 1.47 11.01 -2.63
C GLN A 97 1.91 11.54 -3.99
N SER A 98 3.05 11.08 -4.51
CA SER A 98 3.60 11.51 -5.80
C SER A 98 2.63 11.24 -6.94
N PHE A 99 1.93 10.10 -6.90
CA PHE A 99 0.92 9.73 -7.89
C PHE A 99 -0.39 10.48 -7.67
N HIS A 100 -0.80 10.68 -6.42
CA HIS A 100 -1.99 11.46 -6.11
C HIS A 100 -1.86 12.93 -6.53
N GLU A 101 -0.69 13.57 -6.33
CA GLU A 101 -0.37 14.92 -6.81
C GLU A 101 -0.26 14.98 -8.35
N GLN A 102 0.14 13.87 -8.96
CA GLN A 102 -0.19 13.43 -10.32
C GLN A 102 -1.61 13.77 -10.75
N GLY A 103 -2.58 13.45 -9.91
CA GLY A 103 -3.97 13.21 -10.30
C GLY A 103 -4.17 11.78 -10.81
N PHE A 104 -3.31 10.84 -10.44
CA PHE A 104 -3.53 9.41 -10.64
C PHE A 104 -4.28 8.82 -9.43
N PRO A 105 -5.15 7.82 -9.63
CA PRO A 105 -5.78 7.09 -8.54
C PRO A 105 -4.73 6.36 -7.70
N ALA A 106 -4.58 6.74 -6.43
CA ALA A 106 -3.52 6.21 -5.57
C ALA A 106 -3.97 6.03 -4.12
N THR A 107 -3.44 5.03 -3.41
CA THR A 107 -3.64 4.85 -1.97
C THR A 107 -2.42 4.21 -1.32
N GLN A 108 -2.45 4.08 0.01
CA GLN A 108 -1.43 3.41 0.82
C GLN A 108 -2.07 2.27 1.62
N VAL A 109 -1.30 1.20 1.80
CA VAL A 109 -1.51 0.20 2.84
C VAL A 109 -0.39 0.31 3.88
N PHE A 110 -0.78 0.38 5.15
CA PHE A 110 0.11 0.55 6.28
C PHE A 110 -0.16 -0.52 7.35
N GLU A 111 0.84 -0.87 8.14
CA GLU A 111 0.78 -1.94 9.15
C GLU A 111 -0.20 -1.72 10.30
N ARG A 112 -0.68 -0.48 10.53
CA ARG A 112 -1.49 -0.18 11.72
C ARG A 112 -2.62 0.82 11.47
N ALA A 113 -3.80 0.54 12.02
CA ALA A 113 -4.91 1.50 12.07
C ALA A 113 -4.68 2.51 13.21
N GLY A 114 -3.78 3.46 12.97
CA GLY A 114 -3.33 4.45 13.95
C GLY A 114 -1.99 5.07 13.55
N PRO A 115 -1.34 5.84 14.44
CA PRO A 115 -0.01 6.38 14.17
C PRO A 115 1.05 5.28 14.04
N ILE A 116 2.21 5.64 13.47
CA ILE A 116 3.43 4.85 13.49
C ILE A 116 3.76 4.51 14.95
N ALA A 117 3.96 3.21 15.21
CA ALA A 117 4.21 2.68 16.54
C ALA A 117 5.52 1.91 16.66
N ASP A 118 6.21 1.64 15.55
CA ASP A 118 7.52 0.99 15.57
C ASP A 118 8.56 1.89 16.26
N PRO A 119 9.09 1.50 17.43
CA PRO A 119 10.09 2.30 18.15
C PRO A 119 11.44 2.38 17.42
N MET A 120 11.67 1.52 16.43
CA MET A 120 12.92 1.45 15.68
C MET A 120 12.82 2.11 14.30
N TYR A 121 11.67 2.67 13.92
CA TYR A 121 11.52 3.43 12.67
C TYR A 121 12.60 4.53 12.57
N HIS A 122 13.32 4.57 11.44
CA HIS A 122 14.49 5.43 11.19
C HIS A 122 15.70 5.21 12.13
N ASN A 123 15.81 4.03 12.75
CA ASN A 123 16.94 3.69 13.60
C ASN A 123 17.65 2.40 13.14
N SER A 124 18.88 2.22 13.62
CA SER A 124 19.70 1.02 13.39
C SER A 124 19.11 -0.29 13.94
N GLY A 125 18.10 -0.19 14.82
CA GLY A 125 17.35 -1.32 15.35
C GLY A 125 16.22 -1.80 14.44
N ASP A 126 16.00 -1.17 13.28
CA ASP A 126 14.98 -1.58 12.32
C ASP A 126 15.40 -2.87 11.60
N LEU A 127 15.26 -3.98 12.33
CA LEU A 127 15.66 -5.32 11.92
C LEU A 127 14.44 -6.21 11.87
N SER A 128 14.46 -7.23 11.00
CA SER A 128 13.40 -8.25 10.97
C SER A 128 13.48 -9.22 12.15
N ASP A 129 14.68 -9.43 12.70
CA ASP A 129 14.95 -10.30 13.84
C ASP A 129 15.21 -9.42 15.07
N ARG A 130 14.14 -9.15 15.82
CA ARG A 130 14.17 -8.38 17.07
C ARG A 130 13.78 -9.31 18.20
N GLU A 131 14.53 -9.30 19.29
CA GLU A 131 14.23 -10.12 20.46
C GLU A 131 12.97 -9.59 21.18
N GLY A 132 12.06 -10.49 21.57
CA GLY A 132 10.84 -10.13 22.32
C GLY A 132 9.59 -9.96 21.45
N TYR A 133 8.60 -9.21 21.95
CA TYR A 133 7.31 -8.97 21.28
C TYR A 133 7.37 -7.84 20.22
N GLU A 134 8.56 -7.36 19.87
CA GLU A 134 8.78 -6.18 19.02
C GLU A 134 9.17 -6.54 17.57
N GLY A 135 9.07 -7.82 17.19
CA GLY A 135 9.48 -8.33 15.88
C GLY A 135 8.45 -8.16 14.76
N TYR A 136 8.90 -8.43 13.53
CA TYR A 136 8.06 -8.38 12.34
C TYR A 136 7.07 -9.58 12.28
N ASP A 137 5.78 -9.27 12.08
CA ASP A 137 4.72 -10.24 11.84
C ASP A 137 4.57 -10.56 10.35
N PHE A 138 5.21 -11.64 9.92
CA PHE A 138 5.11 -12.11 8.54
C PHE A 138 3.72 -12.61 8.14
N GLN A 139 2.83 -12.97 9.08
CA GLN A 139 1.44 -13.29 8.73
C GLN A 139 0.68 -12.02 8.37
N GLN A 140 0.88 -10.92 9.10
CA GLN A 140 0.32 -9.62 8.72
C GLN A 140 0.82 -9.19 7.33
N VAL A 141 2.13 -9.25 7.09
CA VAL A 141 2.72 -8.94 5.76
C VAL A 141 2.06 -9.77 4.67
N LYS A 142 1.91 -11.08 4.87
CA LYS A 142 1.23 -11.97 3.93
C LYS A 142 -0.22 -11.57 3.69
N SER A 143 -0.96 -11.23 4.75
CA SER A 143 -2.36 -10.84 4.64
C SER A 143 -2.52 -9.51 3.90
N ILE A 144 -1.66 -8.53 4.14
CA ILE A 144 -1.66 -7.26 3.39
C ILE A 144 -1.23 -7.49 1.92
N ALA A 145 -0.25 -8.36 1.67
CA ALA A 145 0.16 -8.72 0.31
C ALA A 145 -0.97 -9.40 -0.48
N LYS A 146 -1.78 -10.26 0.17
CA LYS A 146 -2.99 -10.84 -0.44
C LYS A 146 -3.98 -9.74 -0.86
N VAL A 147 -4.19 -8.74 -0.01
CA VAL A 147 -5.09 -7.61 -0.32
C VAL A 147 -4.57 -6.85 -1.54
N GLN A 148 -3.30 -6.46 -1.54
CA GLN A 148 -2.70 -5.74 -2.67
C GLN A 148 -2.82 -6.52 -3.99
N LEU A 149 -2.43 -7.81 -3.98
CA LEU A 149 -2.51 -8.66 -5.17
C LEU A 149 -3.95 -8.81 -5.65
N ALA A 150 -4.89 -9.06 -4.74
CA ALA A 150 -6.30 -9.19 -5.09
C ALA A 150 -6.88 -7.89 -5.66
N THR A 151 -6.51 -6.72 -5.11
CA THR A 151 -6.90 -5.42 -5.66
C THR A 151 -6.33 -5.22 -7.06
N LEU A 152 -5.05 -5.52 -7.29
CA LEU A 152 -4.43 -5.39 -8.62
C LEU A 152 -5.11 -6.30 -9.64
N LEU A 153 -5.35 -7.57 -9.31
CA LEU A 153 -6.05 -8.51 -10.19
C LEU A 153 -7.48 -8.04 -10.48
N HIS A 154 -8.21 -7.58 -9.47
CA HIS A 154 -9.55 -7.04 -9.64
C HIS A 154 -9.57 -5.82 -10.56
N SER A 155 -8.67 -4.85 -10.33
CA SER A 155 -8.57 -3.63 -11.13
C SER A 155 -8.12 -3.89 -12.57
N ALA A 156 -7.29 -4.91 -12.80
CA ALA A 156 -6.86 -5.33 -14.13
C ALA A 156 -7.94 -6.13 -14.89
N GLY A 157 -9.11 -6.39 -14.29
CA GLY A 157 -10.20 -7.15 -14.90
C GLY A 157 -9.94 -8.66 -14.98
N TYR A 158 -9.10 -9.20 -14.09
CA TYR A 158 -8.82 -10.63 -14.05
C TYR A 158 -10.04 -11.42 -13.57
N GLU A 159 -10.48 -12.39 -14.38
CA GLU A 159 -11.53 -13.35 -14.03
C GLU A 159 -10.92 -14.74 -13.80
N LEU A 160 -11.33 -15.40 -12.73
CA LEU A 160 -11.02 -16.83 -12.54
C LEU A 160 -11.86 -17.64 -13.53
N SER A 161 -11.22 -18.40 -14.41
CA SER A 161 -11.91 -19.39 -15.23
C SER A 161 -12.63 -20.38 -14.32
N GLN A 162 -13.96 -20.47 -14.46
CA GLN A 162 -14.78 -21.45 -13.73
C GLN A 162 -14.49 -22.89 -14.13
#